data_AF-A0A518N5J8-F1
#
_entry.id   AF-A0A518N5J8-F1
#
_cell.length_a   1.000
_cell.length_b   1.000
_cell.length_c   1.000
_cell.angle_alpha   90.00
_cell.angle_beta   90.00
_cell.angle_gamma   90.00
#
_symmetry.space_group_name_H-M   'P 1'
#
loop_
_entity.id
_entity.type
_entity.pdbx_description
1 polymer ?
#
loop_
_entity_poly.entity_id
_entity_poly.type
_entity_poly.pdbx_seq_one_letter_code
_entity_poly.pdbx_strand_id
1 'polypeptide(L)'
;MTATADRLDLRLSVEDKNRLRRAAELHGLPVATFVREAALREAETTIAHPPKARRGSLAARLRGRATARMGTDEIMKLTRGA
;
A
#
# COMPACT_ATOMS: atom_id res chain seq x y z
N MET A 1 10.23 31.32 -9.23
CA MET A 1 10.09 29.97 -9.79
C MET A 1 8.63 29.59 -9.74
N THR A 2 7.93 29.66 -10.86
CA THR A 2 6.60 29.04 -10.98
C THR A 2 6.85 27.53 -10.96
N ALA A 3 6.65 26.88 -9.82
CA ALA A 3 6.71 25.43 -9.75
C ALA A 3 5.67 24.89 -10.72
N THR A 4 6.12 24.33 -11.84
CA THR A 4 5.27 23.57 -12.75
C THR A 4 4.71 22.43 -11.92
N ALA A 5 3.43 22.50 -11.56
CA ALA A 5 2.82 21.44 -10.78
C ALA A 5 2.86 20.15 -11.61
N ASP A 6 3.46 19.10 -11.05
CA ASP A 6 3.45 17.78 -11.68
C ASP A 6 2.02 17.28 -11.79
N ARG A 7 1.65 16.81 -12.99
CA ARG A 7 0.29 16.42 -13.34
C ARG A 7 0.13 14.90 -13.26
N LEU A 8 -0.95 14.45 -12.63
CA LEU A 8 -1.37 13.05 -12.58
C LEU A 8 -2.60 12.84 -13.47
N ASP A 9 -2.44 12.13 -14.58
CA ASP A 9 -3.56 11.75 -15.46
C ASP A 9 -4.04 10.32 -15.14
N LEU A 10 -5.35 10.16 -14.91
CA LEU A 10 -5.98 8.91 -14.51
C LEU A 10 -6.99 8.44 -15.57
N ARG A 11 -6.89 7.17 -15.97
CA ARG A 11 -7.90 6.50 -16.79
C ARG A 11 -8.90 5.81 -15.87
N LEU A 12 -10.15 6.24 -15.92
CA LEU A 12 -11.23 5.73 -15.09
C LEU A 12 -12.35 5.17 -15.95
N SER A 13 -13.03 4.14 -15.44
CA SER A 13 -14.32 3.74 -15.99
C SER A 13 -15.35 4.86 -15.79
N VAL A 14 -16.44 4.84 -16.56
CA VAL A 14 -17.55 5.79 -16.40
C VAL A 14 -18.16 5.66 -15.00
N GLU A 15 -18.28 4.42 -14.50
CA GLU A 15 -18.84 4.14 -13.18
C GLU A 15 -17.97 4.74 -12.07
N ASP A 16 -16.65 4.53 -12.09
CA ASP A 16 -15.74 5.07 -11.09
C ASP A 16 -15.74 6.60 -11.09
N LYS A 17 -15.76 7.20 -12.29
CA LYS A 17 -15.84 8.67 -12.42
C LYS A 17 -17.13 9.23 -11.82
N ASN A 18 -18.25 8.53 -11.98
CA ASN A 18 -19.53 8.94 -11.40
C ASN A 18 -19.54 8.79 -9.88
N ARG A 19 -18.95 7.72 -9.33
CA ARG A 19 -18.77 7.55 -7.88
C ARG A 19 -17.93 8.68 -7.29
N LEU A 20 -16.81 9.05 -7.94
CA LEU A 20 -15.96 10.16 -7.50
C LEU A 20 -16.67 11.52 -7.58
N ARG A 21 -17.46 11.76 -8.64
CA ARG A 21 -18.28 12.99 -8.75
C ARG A 21 -19.26 13.11 -7.60
N ARG A 22 -20.04 12.06 -7.35
CA ARG A 22 -21.04 12.04 -6.28
C ARG A 22 -20.41 12.23 -4.90
N ALA A 23 -19.26 11.59 -4.66
CA ALA A 23 -18.52 11.78 -3.40
C ALA A 23 -18.03 13.23 -3.26
N ALA A 24 -17.46 13.81 -4.32
CA ALA A 24 -17.00 15.20 -4.29
C ALA A 24 -18.14 16.19 -4.08
N GLU A 25 -19.31 15.97 -4.70
CA GLU A 25 -20.53 16.76 -4.49
C GLU A 25 -20.99 16.71 -3.02
N LEU A 26 -21.00 15.54 -2.40
CA LEU A 26 -21.35 15.39 -0.97
C LEU A 26 -20.37 16.13 -0.05
N HIS A 27 -19.10 16.22 -0.45
CA HIS A 27 -18.08 17.00 0.26
C HIS A 27 -18.10 18.50 -0.08
N GLY A 28 -18.87 18.93 -1.10
CA GLY A 28 -18.88 20.32 -1.58
C GLY A 28 -17.59 20.76 -2.28
N LEU A 29 -16.83 19.81 -2.83
CA LEU A 29 -15.51 20.07 -3.44
C LEU A 29 -15.50 19.74 -4.94
N PRO A 30 -14.64 20.42 -5.74
CA PRO A 30 -14.33 19.95 -7.08
C PRO A 30 -13.71 18.55 -7.07
N VAL A 31 -14.03 17.73 -8.08
CA VAL A 31 -13.54 16.33 -8.17
C VAL A 31 -12.02 16.24 -8.09
N ALA A 32 -11.30 17.15 -8.75
CA ALA A 32 -9.83 17.15 -8.72
C ALA A 32 -9.29 17.40 -7.30
N THR A 33 -9.87 18.35 -6.57
CA THR A 33 -9.52 18.64 -5.17
C THR A 33 -9.84 17.46 -4.27
N PHE A 34 -11.05 16.89 -4.41
CA PHE A 34 -11.48 15.71 -3.65
C PHE A 34 -10.53 14.52 -3.85
N VAL A 35 -10.18 14.20 -5.11
CA VAL A 35 -9.27 13.10 -5.43
C VAL A 35 -7.87 13.35 -4.88
N ARG A 36 -7.36 14.59 -5.00
CA ARG A 36 -6.07 14.97 -4.44
C ARG A 36 -6.02 14.78 -2.93
N GLU A 37 -7.03 15.29 -2.21
CA GLU A 37 -7.10 15.18 -0.74
C GLU A 37 -7.29 13.74 -0.28
N ALA A 38 -8.11 12.95 -0.97
CA ALA A 38 -8.27 11.53 -0.69
C ALA A 38 -6.95 10.76 -0.89
N ALA A 39 -6.24 11.02 -1.99
CA ALA A 39 -4.96 10.39 -2.28
C ALA A 39 -3.88 10.77 -1.25
N LEU A 40 -3.82 12.04 -0.82
CA LEU A 40 -2.87 12.49 0.20
C LEU A 40 -3.15 11.85 1.56
N ARG A 41 -4.43 11.79 2.00
CA ARG A 41 -4.79 11.12 3.26
C ARG A 41 -4.43 9.63 3.26
N GLU A 42 -4.67 8.94 2.14
CA GLU A 42 -4.31 7.52 2.01
C GLU A 42 -2.79 7.33 2.00
N ALA A 43 -2.06 8.22 1.32
CA ALA A 43 -0.60 8.20 1.31
C ALA A 43 -0.03 8.41 2.72
N GLU A 44 -0.52 9.41 3.46
CA GLU A 44 -0.13 9.66 4.85
C GLU A 44 -0.44 8.46 5.75
N THR A 45 -1.62 7.85 5.60
CA THR A 45 -2.02 6.65 6.34
C THR A 45 -1.08 5.48 6.05
N THR A 46 -0.73 5.27 4.79
CA THR A 46 0.18 4.21 4.34
C THR A 46 1.61 4.45 4.80
N ILE A 47 2.07 5.70 4.81
CA ILE A 47 3.41 6.07 5.30
C ILE A 47 3.49 5.87 6.82
N ALA A 48 2.46 6.26 7.56
CA ALA A 48 2.38 6.09 9.01
C ALA A 48 2.24 4.61 9.40
N HIS A 49 1.50 3.84 8.60
CA HIS A 49 1.22 2.42 8.83
C HIS A 49 1.62 1.61 7.60
N PRO A 50 2.94 1.47 7.33
CA PRO A 50 3.38 0.73 6.17
C PRO A 50 2.83 -0.69 6.26
N PRO A 51 2.27 -1.24 5.16
CA PRO A 51 1.76 -2.59 5.18
C PRO A 51 2.88 -3.50 5.65
N LYS A 52 2.64 -4.22 6.75
CA LYS A 52 3.60 -5.21 7.23
C LYS A 52 3.85 -6.14 6.04
N ALA A 53 5.10 -6.22 5.59
CA ALA A 53 5.49 -7.25 4.64
C ALA A 53 4.90 -8.54 5.18
N ARG A 54 4.06 -9.22 4.40
CA ARG A 54 3.49 -10.51 4.81
C ARG A 54 4.67 -11.44 4.97
N ARG A 55 5.26 -11.45 6.17
CA ARG A 55 6.30 -12.38 6.55
C ARG A 55 5.65 -13.73 6.31
N GLY A 56 6.14 -14.45 5.30
CA GLY A 56 5.59 -15.75 4.94
C GLY A 56 5.42 -16.56 6.21
N SER A 57 4.34 -17.34 6.30
CA SER A 57 4.08 -18.16 7.49
C SER A 57 5.35 -18.94 7.85
N LEU A 58 5.54 -19.25 9.13
CA LEU A 58 6.70 -20.04 9.55
C LEU A 58 6.82 -21.32 8.70
N ALA A 59 5.69 -21.98 8.42
CA ALA A 59 5.63 -23.12 7.51
C ALA A 59 6.18 -22.79 6.11
N ALA A 60 5.83 -21.66 5.51
CA ALA A 60 6.37 -21.23 4.21
C ALA A 60 7.89 -21.00 4.25
N ARG A 61 8.44 -20.56 5.39
CA ARG A 61 9.87 -20.34 5.58
C ARG A 61 10.64 -21.64 5.82
N LEU A 62 10.01 -22.63 6.44
CA LEU A 62 10.62 -23.93 6.73
C LEU A 62 10.54 -24.90 5.54
N ARG A 63 9.52 -24.78 4.68
CA ARG A 63 9.35 -25.66 3.51
C ARG A 63 10.62 -25.69 2.64
N GLY A 64 11.20 -26.88 2.47
CA GLY A 64 12.39 -27.11 1.65
C GLY A 64 13.70 -26.53 2.21
N ARG A 65 13.68 -25.93 3.42
CA ARG A 65 14.85 -25.29 4.04
C ARG A 65 15.19 -25.89 5.40
N ALA A 66 14.22 -26.45 6.11
CA ALA A 66 14.44 -27.13 7.39
C ALA A 66 15.02 -28.54 7.16
N THR A 67 16.16 -28.85 7.78
CA THR A 67 16.77 -30.19 7.74
C THR A 67 17.20 -30.64 9.14
N ALA A 68 17.38 -31.95 9.32
CA ALA A 68 17.74 -32.54 10.62
C ALA A 68 19.15 -32.17 11.11
N ARG A 69 20.02 -31.59 10.26
CA ARG A 69 21.40 -31.22 10.61
C ARG A 69 21.60 -29.74 10.92
N MET A 70 20.53 -28.96 10.97
CA MET A 70 20.64 -27.51 11.15
C MET A 70 21.13 -27.13 12.55
N GLY A 71 22.02 -26.15 12.60
CA GLY A 71 22.45 -25.53 13.84
C GLY A 71 21.42 -24.54 14.38
N THR A 72 21.52 -24.23 15.68
CA THR A 72 20.64 -23.28 16.38
C THR A 72 20.56 -21.93 15.68
N ASP A 73 21.69 -21.39 15.21
CA ASP A 73 21.72 -20.09 14.52
C ASP A 73 20.99 -20.10 13.17
N GLU A 74 21.09 -21.21 12.44
CA GLU A 74 20.40 -21.39 11.16
C GLU A 74 18.89 -21.52 11.35
N ILE A 75 18.46 -22.24 12.40
CA ILE A 75 17.06 -22.33 12.83
C ILE A 75 16.55 -20.94 13.22
N MET A 76 17.32 -20.18 13.98
CA MET A 76 16.92 -18.84 14.39
C MET A 76 16.85 -17.85 13.21
N LYS A 77 17.69 -17.99 12.18
CA LYS A 77 17.61 -17.19 10.94
C LYS A 77 16.34 -17.50 10.14
N LEU A 78 15.95 -18.77 10.02
CA LEU A 78 14.71 -19.16 9.33
C LEU A 78 13.44 -18.71 10.08
N THR A 79 13.45 -18.80 11.41
CA THR A 79 12.25 -18.61 12.25
C THR A 79 11.96 -17.15 12.61
N ARG A 80 12.97 -16.28 12.74
CA ARG A 80 12.77 -14.87 13.12
C ARG A 80 12.17 -13.99 12.02
N GLY A 81 12.27 -14.45 10.77
CA GLY A 81 11.78 -13.70 9.60
C GLY A 81 12.73 -12.55 9.30
N ALA A 82 13.03 -12.35 8.01
CA ALA A 82 13.69 -11.13 7.58
C ALA A 82 12.87 -9.90 8.00
#